data_AF-A0A150R2J2-F1
#
_entry.id   AF-A0A150R2J2-F1
#
_cell.length_a   1.000
_cell.length_b   1.000
_cell.length_c   1.000
_cell.angle_alpha   90.00
_cell.angle_beta   90.00
_cell.angle_gamma   90.00
#
_symmetry.space_group_name_H-M   'P 1'
#
loop_
_entity.id
_entity.type
_entity.pdbx_description
1 polymer ?
#
loop_
_entity_poly.entity_id
_entity_poly.type
_entity_poly.pdbx_seq_one_letter_code
_entity_poly.pdbx_strand_id
1 'polypeptide(L)'
;MNDLASLRGRALWKSRVTLVFVANGEETFVHGMVAEHSQVQHADLDGISVHLAIVPRVWEMTRVTARGTFLNLAVPEIVTRKLTAAGFKEGEDFRLNLQREHRPHDRLVQHDRSDFDFIEELCKMAGLSFSFMHSGEREVLVISDTEGVWCS
;
A
#
# COMPACT_ATOMS: atom_id res chain seq x y z
N MET A 1 -13.20 22.81 23.23
CA MET A 1 -14.35 22.52 22.35
C MET A 1 -13.76 22.23 20.97
N ASN A 2 -13.46 20.96 20.69
CA ASN A 2 -12.82 20.57 19.42
C ASN A 2 -13.83 20.78 18.31
N ASP A 3 -13.49 21.65 17.38
CA ASP A 3 -14.31 21.94 16.20
C ASP A 3 -14.29 20.71 15.28
N LEU A 4 -15.23 19.78 15.49
CA LEU A 4 -15.45 18.61 14.63
C LEU A 4 -15.90 19.03 13.21
N ALA A 5 -16.27 20.29 12.99
CA ALA A 5 -16.50 20.84 11.65
C ALA A 5 -15.22 21.15 10.87
N SER A 6 -14.03 21.02 11.52
CA SER A 6 -12.73 21.21 10.89
C SER A 6 -12.24 20.02 10.04
N LEU A 7 -12.88 18.85 10.15
CA LEU A 7 -12.66 17.69 9.26
C LEU A 7 -13.31 17.93 7.89
N ARG A 8 -12.96 19.04 7.23
CA ARG A 8 -13.41 19.33 5.86
C ARG A 8 -12.83 18.27 4.95
N GLY A 9 -13.70 17.45 4.38
CA GLY A 9 -13.38 16.23 3.63
C GLY A 9 -12.23 16.28 2.62
N ARG A 10 -12.01 17.42 1.96
CA ARG A 10 -10.92 17.59 0.99
C ARG A 10 -9.52 17.63 1.64
N ALA A 11 -9.42 17.99 2.92
CA ALA A 11 -8.14 18.05 3.64
C ALA A 11 -7.64 16.67 4.09
N LEU A 12 -8.54 15.69 4.23
CA LEU A 12 -8.20 14.34 4.69
C LEU A 12 -7.82 13.39 3.55
N TRP A 13 -8.32 13.63 2.34
CA TRP A 13 -8.01 12.76 1.20
C TRP A 13 -6.50 12.67 0.96
N LYS A 14 -5.96 11.44 0.93
CA LYS A 14 -4.52 11.11 0.83
C LYS A 14 -3.64 11.63 1.98
N SER A 15 -4.21 12.19 3.04
CA SER A 15 -3.42 12.52 4.22
C SER A 15 -2.88 11.23 4.85
N ARG A 16 -1.61 11.26 5.28
CA ARG A 16 -1.02 10.17 6.06
C ARG A 16 -1.70 10.08 7.42
N VAL A 17 -1.97 8.86 7.86
CA VAL A 17 -2.57 8.57 9.15
C VAL A 17 -1.81 7.45 9.85
N THR A 18 -1.78 7.52 11.18
CA THR A 18 -1.29 6.46 12.04
C THR A 18 -2.41 6.07 13.00
N LEU A 19 -2.83 4.81 12.94
CA LEU A 19 -3.67 4.19 13.93
C LEU A 19 -2.79 3.67 15.06
N VAL A 20 -3.14 4.01 16.30
CA VAL A 20 -2.46 3.53 17.51
C VAL A 20 -3.42 2.60 18.25
N PHE A 21 -3.07 1.33 18.30
CA PHE A 21 -3.80 0.33 19.08
C PHE A 21 -3.10 0.16 20.40
N VAL A 22 -3.82 0.35 21.51
CA VAL A 22 -3.29 0.19 22.86
C VAL A 22 -3.89 -1.06 23.48
N ALA A 23 -3.05 -2.03 23.81
CA ALA A 23 -3.45 -3.27 24.46
C ALA A 23 -2.46 -3.62 25.57
N ASN A 24 -2.95 -3.85 26.79
CA ASN A 24 -2.12 -4.19 27.96
C ASN A 24 -0.97 -3.20 28.25
N GLY A 25 -1.13 -1.93 27.86
CA GLY A 25 -0.09 -0.90 28.00
C GLY A 25 0.97 -0.90 26.90
N GLU A 26 0.84 -1.77 25.90
CA GLU A 26 1.67 -1.78 24.69
C GLU A 26 0.95 -1.09 23.54
N GLU A 27 1.71 -0.31 22.75
CA GLU A 27 1.21 0.39 21.58
C GLU A 27 1.65 -0.33 20.29
N THR A 28 0.69 -0.60 19.41
CA THR A 28 0.95 -1.07 18.05
C THR A 28 0.52 0.00 17.04
N PHE A 29 1.40 0.29 16.09
CA PHE A 29 1.18 1.33 15.09
C PHE A 29 0.83 0.72 13.74
N VAL A 30 -0.20 1.26 13.10
CA VAL A 30 -0.54 0.96 11.70
C VAL A 30 -0.60 2.26 10.94
N HIS A 31 0.32 2.41 9.99
CA HIS A 31 0.41 3.56 9.09
C HIS A 31 -0.34 3.32 7.79
N GLY A 32 -0.88 4.40 7.22
CA GLY A 32 -1.47 4.38 5.89
C GLY A 32 -1.88 5.76 5.43
N MET A 33 -2.80 5.81 4.48
CA MET A 33 -3.44 7.03 4.00
C MET A 33 -4.96 6.88 3.97
N VAL A 34 -5.67 8.00 4.07
CA VAL A 34 -7.13 8.03 3.92
C VAL A 34 -7.49 7.90 2.43
N ALA A 35 -8.13 6.80 2.08
CA ALA A 35 -8.73 6.57 0.76
C ALA A 35 -10.16 7.12 0.69
N GLU A 36 -10.94 6.99 1.76
CA GLU A 36 -12.31 7.46 1.74
C GLU A 36 -12.64 8.06 3.09
N HIS A 37 -13.49 9.07 3.06
CA HIS A 37 -14.09 9.62 4.25
C HIS A 37 -15.56 9.88 3.99
N SER A 38 -16.39 9.62 4.98
CA SER A 38 -17.77 10.13 5.01
C SER A 38 -18.16 10.46 6.43
N GLN A 39 -19.09 11.40 6.57
CA GLN A 39 -19.56 11.88 7.85
C GLN A 39 -21.08 11.91 7.84
N VAL A 40 -21.69 11.31 8.85
CA VAL A 40 -23.14 11.33 9.06
C VAL A 40 -23.41 12.02 10.39
N GLN A 41 -24.14 13.13 10.33
CA GLN A 41 -24.68 13.79 11.51
C GLN A 41 -26.05 13.19 11.82
N HIS A 42 -26.23 12.74 13.04
CA HIS A 42 -27.50 12.16 13.47
C HIS A 42 -28.39 13.27 14.00
N ALA A 43 -29.64 13.34 13.53
CA ALA A 43 -30.59 14.37 13.98
C ALA A 43 -31.04 14.16 15.44
N ASP A 44 -31.07 12.90 15.88
CA ASP A 44 -31.65 12.48 17.16
C ASP A 44 -30.61 12.02 18.20
N LEU A 45 -29.32 12.09 17.87
CA LEU A 45 -28.21 11.74 18.78
C LEU A 45 -27.22 12.90 18.83
N ASP A 46 -26.76 13.25 20.03
CA ASP A 46 -25.60 14.14 20.21
C ASP A 46 -24.33 13.40 19.75
N GLY A 47 -24.05 13.45 18.45
CA GLY A 47 -22.89 12.77 17.89
C GLY A 47 -22.75 12.85 16.38
N ILE A 48 -21.51 12.61 15.94
CA ILE A 48 -21.15 12.50 14.53
C ILE A 48 -20.59 11.10 14.33
N SER A 49 -21.09 10.37 13.33
CA SER A 49 -20.43 9.16 12.84
C SER A 49 -19.48 9.51 11.70
N VAL A 50 -18.24 9.05 11.79
CA VAL A 50 -17.23 9.19 10.74
C VAL A 50 -16.84 7.81 10.25
N HIS A 51 -16.86 7.62 8.95
CA HIS A 51 -16.27 6.46 8.28
C HIS A 51 -14.97 6.87 7.60
N LEU A 52 -13.90 6.11 7.83
CA LEU A 52 -12.60 6.31 7.19
C LEU A 52 -12.14 4.98 6.59
N ALA A 53 -11.84 4.96 5.29
CA ALA A 53 -11.10 3.86 4.69
C ALA A 53 -9.61 4.20 4.71
N ILE A 54 -8.83 3.40 5.43
CA ILE A 54 -7.38 3.57 5.56
C ILE A 54 -6.70 2.46 4.77
N VAL A 55 -5.81 2.85 3.86
CA VAL A 55 -5.14 1.94 2.93
C VAL A 55 -3.64 2.21 2.91
N PRO A 56 -2.78 1.25 2.54
CA PRO A 56 -1.36 1.52 2.31
C PRO A 56 -1.17 2.44 1.09
N ARG A 57 -0.09 3.21 1.05
CA ARG A 57 0.22 4.14 -0.06
C ARG A 57 0.22 3.46 -1.43
N VAL A 58 0.64 2.19 -1.52
CA VAL A 58 0.67 1.44 -2.79
C VAL A 58 -0.71 1.30 -3.43
N TRP A 59 -1.80 1.45 -2.66
CA TRP A 59 -3.15 1.49 -3.18
C TRP A 59 -3.36 2.59 -4.25
N GLU A 60 -2.60 3.69 -4.21
CA GLU A 60 -2.67 4.71 -5.28
C GLU A 60 -2.39 4.15 -6.67
N MET A 61 -1.55 3.10 -6.76
CA MET A 61 -1.17 2.44 -8.01
C MET A 61 -2.29 1.55 -8.57
N THR A 62 -3.40 1.38 -7.86
CA THR A 62 -4.61 0.67 -8.35
C THR A 62 -5.51 1.55 -9.21
N ARG A 63 -5.35 2.88 -9.13
CA ARG A 63 -6.34 3.84 -9.63
C ARG A 63 -6.34 4.07 -11.13
N VAL A 64 -5.25 3.74 -11.81
CA VAL A 64 -5.07 4.03 -13.24
C VAL A 64 -4.55 2.77 -13.91
N THR A 65 -5.19 2.39 -15.00
CA THR A 65 -4.72 1.29 -15.85
C THR A 65 -3.55 1.74 -16.71
N ALA A 66 -2.63 0.82 -16.95
CA ALA A 66 -1.48 1.06 -17.81
C ALA A 66 -1.27 -0.12 -18.77
N ARG A 67 -0.42 0.13 -19.76
CA ARG A 67 0.09 -0.87 -20.70
C ARG A 67 1.60 -0.79 -20.70
N GLY A 68 2.26 -1.94 -20.88
CA GLY A 68 3.71 -2.00 -20.87
C GLY A 68 4.22 -3.31 -21.42
N THR A 69 5.42 -3.29 -22.00
CA THR A 69 6.15 -4.50 -22.41
C THR A 69 7.52 -4.47 -21.75
N PHE A 70 7.88 -5.59 -21.12
CA PHE A 70 9.10 -5.79 -20.36
C PHE A 70 9.84 -6.97 -20.99
N LEU A 71 11.08 -6.75 -21.43
CA LEU A 71 11.87 -7.75 -22.15
C LEU A 71 13.15 -8.06 -21.39
N ASN A 72 13.46 -9.34 -21.25
CA ASN A 72 14.67 -9.83 -20.60
C ASN A 72 14.86 -9.27 -19.18
N LEU A 73 13.79 -9.27 -18.38
CA LEU A 73 13.81 -8.80 -16.99
C LEU A 73 13.26 -9.85 -16.05
N ALA A 74 13.87 -9.95 -14.86
CA ALA A 74 13.32 -10.71 -13.76
C ALA A 74 12.14 -9.96 -13.13
N VAL A 75 11.22 -10.70 -12.52
CA VAL A 75 10.05 -10.10 -11.85
C VAL A 75 10.42 -9.02 -10.83
N PRO A 76 11.39 -9.22 -9.92
CA PRO A 76 11.79 -8.17 -8.98
C PRO A 76 12.25 -6.88 -9.65
N GLU A 77 12.93 -6.96 -10.79
CA GLU A 77 13.38 -5.78 -11.54
C GLU A 77 12.19 -4.99 -12.10
N ILE A 78 11.16 -5.68 -12.60
CA ILE A 78 9.94 -5.04 -13.11
C ILE A 78 9.19 -4.37 -11.97
N VAL A 79 9.07 -5.05 -10.81
CA VAL A 79 8.40 -4.51 -9.63
C VAL A 79 9.11 -3.26 -9.12
N THR A 80 10.44 -3.29 -8.99
CA THR A 80 11.25 -2.11 -8.62
C THR A 80 11.02 -0.97 -9.60
N ARG A 81 11.09 -1.22 -10.92
CA ARG A 81 10.85 -0.18 -11.94
C ARG A 81 9.47 0.47 -11.80
N LYS A 82 8.43 -0.32 -11.55
CA LYS A 82 7.06 0.17 -11.36
C LYS A 82 6.91 1.01 -10.10
N LEU A 83 7.42 0.52 -8.97
CA LEU A 83 7.41 1.24 -7.70
C LEU A 83 8.19 2.57 -7.79
N THR A 84 9.38 2.54 -8.36
CA THR A 84 10.19 3.76 -8.56
C THR A 84 9.53 4.75 -9.51
N ALA A 85 8.90 4.29 -10.59
CA ALA A 85 8.15 5.16 -11.50
C ALA A 85 6.94 5.82 -10.81
N ALA A 86 6.33 5.13 -9.84
CA ALA A 86 5.28 5.67 -8.98
C ALA A 86 5.79 6.56 -7.83
N GLY A 87 7.11 6.81 -7.75
CA GLY A 87 7.74 7.68 -6.76
C GLY A 87 8.14 6.99 -5.45
N PHE A 88 8.08 5.65 -5.37
CA PHE A 88 8.56 4.90 -4.21
C PHE A 88 10.08 4.77 -4.24
N LYS A 89 10.73 4.95 -3.08
CA LYS A 89 12.17 4.78 -2.92
C LYS A 89 12.51 3.45 -2.25
N GLU A 90 13.43 2.70 -2.84
CA GLU A 90 13.93 1.46 -2.23
C GLU A 90 14.71 1.77 -0.95
N GLY A 91 14.53 0.93 0.07
CA GLY A 91 15.10 1.10 1.42
C GLY A 91 14.25 1.98 2.35
N GLU A 92 13.52 2.95 1.79
CA GLU A 92 12.64 3.86 2.52
C GLU A 92 11.16 3.47 2.47
N ASP A 93 10.61 3.27 1.27
CA ASP A 93 9.18 3.02 1.07
C ASP A 93 8.90 1.56 0.69
N PHE A 94 9.88 0.87 0.13
CA PHE A 94 9.81 -0.57 -0.12
C PHE A 94 11.16 -1.24 0.02
N ARG A 95 11.16 -2.57 0.23
CA ARG A 95 12.36 -3.40 0.29
C ARG A 95 12.13 -4.73 -0.41
N LEU A 96 13.18 -5.21 -1.07
CA LEU A 96 13.24 -6.56 -1.60
C LEU A 96 14.02 -7.45 -0.62
N ASN A 97 13.37 -8.47 -0.08
CA ASN A 97 13.99 -9.51 0.74
C ASN A 97 14.02 -10.82 -0.04
N LEU A 98 15.02 -10.94 -0.92
CA LEU A 98 15.12 -12.06 -1.86
C LEU A 98 16.33 -12.93 -1.48
N GLN A 99 16.08 -14.21 -1.27
CA GLN A 99 17.09 -15.23 -0.96
C GLN A 99 17.38 -16.13 -2.16
N ARG A 100 16.52 -16.11 -3.19
CA ARG A 100 16.65 -16.91 -4.41
C ARG A 100 17.04 -16.02 -5.59
N GLU A 101 17.72 -16.61 -6.57
CA GLU A 101 17.91 -15.96 -7.86
C GLU A 101 16.62 -16.01 -8.68
N HIS A 102 16.20 -14.85 -9.19
CA HIS A 102 15.02 -14.73 -10.06
C HIS A 102 15.47 -14.59 -11.51
N ARG A 103 15.09 -15.55 -12.35
CA ARG A 103 15.52 -15.56 -13.75
C ARG A 103 14.77 -14.50 -14.57
N PRO A 104 15.45 -13.87 -15.54
CA PRO A 104 14.78 -13.01 -16.51
C PRO A 104 13.76 -13.77 -17.34
N HIS A 105 12.66 -13.08 -17.68
CA HIS A 105 11.69 -13.56 -18.65
C HIS A 105 11.93 -12.88 -20.00
N ASP A 106 11.84 -13.65 -21.09
CA ASP A 106 12.00 -13.13 -22.46
C ASP A 106 11.04 -11.97 -22.74
N ARG A 107 9.78 -12.10 -22.30
CA ARG A 107 8.76 -11.08 -22.45
C ARG A 107 7.63 -11.20 -21.44
N LEU A 108 7.33 -10.10 -20.76
CA LEU A 108 6.14 -9.91 -19.92
C LEU A 108 5.38 -8.66 -20.39
N VAL A 109 4.05 -8.75 -20.42
CA VAL A 109 3.18 -7.68 -20.93
C VAL A 109 2.14 -7.32 -19.87
N GLN A 110 2.02 -6.03 -19.60
CA GLN A 110 0.90 -5.47 -18.87
C GLN A 110 -0.16 -5.02 -19.89
N HIS A 111 -1.37 -5.59 -19.78
CA HIS A 111 -2.46 -5.30 -20.69
C HIS A 111 -3.69 -4.78 -19.93
N ASP A 112 -3.93 -3.48 -19.99
CA ASP A 112 -5.11 -2.81 -19.39
C ASP A 112 -5.33 -3.13 -17.90
N ARG A 113 -4.23 -3.21 -17.15
CA ARG A 113 -4.25 -3.44 -15.70
C ARG A 113 -3.57 -2.31 -14.98
N SER A 114 -4.00 -2.04 -13.75
CA SER A 114 -3.30 -1.09 -12.90
C SER A 114 -1.87 -1.57 -12.62
N ASP A 115 -1.00 -0.66 -12.20
CA ASP A 115 0.38 -1.04 -11.89
C ASP A 115 0.45 -1.97 -10.68
N PHE A 116 -0.43 -1.79 -9.69
CA PHE A 116 -0.46 -2.70 -8.53
C PHE A 116 -1.01 -4.08 -8.89
N ASP A 117 -2.10 -4.17 -9.66
CA ASP A 117 -2.66 -5.48 -10.06
C ASP A 117 -1.64 -6.29 -10.89
N PHE A 118 -0.86 -5.59 -11.73
CA PHE A 118 0.21 -6.22 -12.49
C PHE A 118 1.36 -6.70 -11.59
N ILE A 119 1.77 -5.88 -10.61
CA ILE A 119 2.75 -6.30 -9.59
C ILE A 119 2.25 -7.55 -8.85
N GLU A 120 0.99 -7.59 -8.41
CA GLU A 120 0.45 -8.74 -7.68
C GLU A 120 0.48 -10.03 -8.50
N GLU A 121 0.11 -9.96 -9.78
CA GLU A 121 0.19 -11.11 -10.68
C GLU A 121 1.63 -11.57 -10.91
N LEU A 122 2.55 -10.63 -11.17
CA LEU A 122 3.97 -10.95 -11.33
C LEU A 122 4.53 -11.61 -10.07
N CYS A 123 4.20 -11.07 -8.89
CA CYS A 123 4.61 -11.65 -7.62
C CYS A 123 4.08 -13.09 -7.46
N LYS A 124 2.79 -13.32 -7.72
CA LYS A 124 2.20 -14.68 -7.69
C LYS A 124 2.92 -15.63 -8.65
N MET A 125 3.19 -15.19 -9.87
CA MET A 125 3.90 -15.97 -10.89
C MET A 125 5.34 -16.34 -10.45
N ALA A 126 6.05 -15.42 -9.79
CA ALA A 126 7.42 -15.64 -9.32
C ALA A 126 7.51 -16.29 -7.93
N GLY A 127 6.39 -16.60 -7.29
CA GLY A 127 6.37 -17.11 -5.91
C GLY A 127 6.92 -16.09 -4.91
N LEU A 128 6.56 -14.82 -5.11
CA LEU A 128 6.83 -13.71 -4.20
C LEU A 128 5.57 -13.39 -3.40
N SER A 129 5.76 -13.04 -2.13
CA SER A 129 4.74 -12.45 -1.26
C SER A 129 5.04 -10.97 -1.02
N PHE A 130 4.03 -10.24 -0.54
CA PHE A 130 4.23 -8.89 -0.03
C PHE A 130 3.57 -8.70 1.33
N SER A 131 4.17 -7.85 2.16
CA SER A 131 3.67 -7.46 3.46
C SER A 131 3.99 -5.98 3.74
N PHE A 132 3.39 -5.41 4.78
CA PHE A 132 3.65 -4.04 5.20
C PHE A 132 4.28 -4.05 6.59
N MET A 133 5.49 -3.49 6.68
CA MET A 133 6.11 -3.20 7.97
C MET A 133 5.77 -1.77 8.36
N HIS A 134 5.27 -1.59 9.58
CA HIS A 134 5.02 -0.28 10.14
C HIS A 134 6.19 0.09 11.05
N SER A 135 7.01 1.06 10.62
CA SER A 135 8.20 1.47 11.37
C SER A 135 8.39 2.99 11.29
N GLY A 136 8.66 3.62 12.44
CA GLY A 136 8.81 5.06 12.51
C GLY A 136 7.49 5.77 12.20
N GLU A 137 7.44 6.53 11.11
CA GLU A 137 6.28 7.36 10.74
C GLU A 137 5.60 6.92 9.43
N ARG A 138 5.93 5.74 8.89
CA ARG A 138 5.39 5.26 7.60
C ARG A 138 5.34 3.73 7.51
N GLU A 139 4.47 3.22 6.65
CA GLU A 139 4.54 1.83 6.21
C GLU A 139 5.62 1.64 5.13
N VAL A 140 6.24 0.45 5.14
CA VAL A 140 7.23 0.00 4.16
C VAL A 140 6.71 -1.28 3.52
N LEU A 141 6.56 -1.29 2.20
CA LEU A 141 6.19 -2.47 1.43
C LEU A 141 7.38 -3.44 1.36
N VAL A 142 7.24 -4.64 1.88
CA VAL A 142 8.28 -5.68 1.81
C VAL A 142 7.84 -6.73 0.81
N ILE A 143 8.65 -6.96 -0.22
CA ILE A 143 8.45 -8.05 -1.17
C ILE A 143 9.46 -9.14 -0.84
N SER A 144 8.99 -10.36 -0.64
CA SER A 144 9.80 -11.47 -0.15
C SER A 144 9.63 -12.73 -0.99
N ASP A 145 10.68 -13.52 -1.11
CA ASP A 145 10.64 -14.84 -1.76
C ASP A 145 10.82 -16.01 -0.78
N THR A 146 10.86 -15.70 0.51
CA THR A 146 10.82 -16.66 1.61
C THR A 146 9.42 -16.76 2.18
N GLU A 147 9.03 -17.94 2.63
CA GLU A 147 7.82 -18.10 3.44
C GLU A 147 8.01 -17.34 4.76
N GLY A 148 7.31 -16.20 4.90
CA GLY A 148 7.43 -15.32 6.05
C GLY A 148 6.16 -14.50 6.24
N VAL A 149 5.21 -15.09 6.97
CA VAL A 149 3.99 -14.52 7.58
C VAL A 149 3.03 -13.82 6.61
N TRP A 150 2.00 -14.57 6.21
CA TRP A 150 0.73 -14.02 5.78
C TRP A 150 0.12 -13.27 6.96
N CYS A 151 0.01 -11.93 6.90
CA CYS A 151 -0.94 -11.22 7.75
C CYS A 151 -2.27 -11.23 7.01
N SER A 152 -3.14 -12.17 7.37
CA SER A 152 -4.60 -12.07 7.18
C SER A 152 -5.18 -11.03 8.13
#